data_AF-A0A2N6TYZ6-F1
#
_entry.id   AF-A0A2N6TYZ6-F1
#
_cell.length_a   1.000
_cell.length_b   1.000
_cell.length_c   1.000
_cell.angle_alpha   90.00
_cell.angle_beta   90.00
_cell.angle_gamma   90.00
#
_symmetry.space_group_name_H-M   'P 1'
#
loop_
_entity.id
_entity.type
_entity.pdbx_description
1 polymer ?
#
loop_
_entity_poly.entity_id
_entity_poly.type
_entity_poly.pdbx_seq_one_letter_code
_entity_poly.pdbx_strand_id
1 'polypeptide(L)'
;MGTLTIRNVDEPTHDLLRARAARNGRSVEAEVRTILSDTVNAPQQNLLLQLHELLLEELGTAPDSGHHVDIAELEIPERTELPRDLALP
;
A
#
# COMPACT_ATOMS: atom_id res chain seq x y z
N MET A 1 15.56 19.93 -3.71
CA MET A 1 16.29 18.95 -4.54
C MET A 1 17.57 18.61 -3.81
N GLY A 2 17.89 17.31 -3.69
CA GLY A 2 19.08 16.85 -2.98
C GLY A 2 19.78 15.76 -3.79
N THR A 3 21.09 15.63 -3.57
CA THR A 3 21.91 14.59 -4.19
C THR A 3 22.16 13.49 -3.16
N LEU A 4 21.89 12.24 -3.54
CA LEU A 4 22.21 11.05 -2.74
C LEU A 4 23.34 10.29 -3.42
N THR A 5 24.43 10.07 -2.68
CA THR A 5 25.57 9.25 -3.15
C THR A 5 25.57 7.93 -2.41
N ILE A 6 25.38 6.82 -3.15
CA ILE A 6 25.47 5.46 -2.61
C ILE A 6 26.87 4.93 -2.92
N ARG A 7 27.63 4.60 -1.87
CA ARG A 7 28.99 4.05 -2.02
C ARG A 7 28.95 2.52 -1.88
N ASN A 8 29.95 1.85 -2.46
CA ASN A 8 30.13 0.40 -2.37
C ASN A 8 28.90 -0.40 -2.88
N VAL A 9 28.36 0.00 -4.03
CA VAL A 9 27.33 -0.81 -4.72
C VAL A 9 28.04 -1.95 -5.44
N ASP A 10 27.65 -3.18 -5.14
CA ASP A 10 28.20 -4.36 -5.79
C ASP A 10 27.94 -4.31 -7.32
N GLU A 11 28.95 -4.67 -8.11
CA GLU A 11 28.87 -4.79 -9.57
C GLU A 11 27.59 -5.52 -10.07
N PRO A 12 27.23 -6.72 -9.53
CA PRO A 12 26.01 -7.40 -9.97
C PRO A 12 24.73 -6.60 -9.71
N THR A 13 24.68 -5.86 -8.60
CA THR A 13 23.54 -4.99 -8.27
C THR A 13 23.42 -3.85 -9.27
N HIS A 14 24.55 -3.23 -9.62
CA HIS A 14 24.58 -2.17 -10.62
C HIS A 14 24.15 -2.67 -12.01
N ASP A 15 24.56 -3.86 -12.42
CA ASP A 15 24.15 -4.46 -13.70
C ASP A 15 22.66 -4.81 -13.74
N LEU A 16 22.09 -5.32 -12.64
CA LEU A 16 20.65 -5.55 -12.54
C LEU A 16 19.85 -4.25 -12.64
N LEU A 17 20.32 -3.18 -11.99
CA LEU A 17 19.70 -1.84 -12.10
C LEU A 17 19.78 -1.30 -13.53
N ARG A 18 20.93 -1.47 -14.20
CA ARG A 18 21.12 -1.08 -15.60
C ARG A 18 20.15 -1.84 -16.52
N ALA A 19 20.05 -3.16 -16.36
CA ALA A 19 19.14 -3.98 -17.15
C ALA A 19 17.67 -3.59 -16.92
N ARG A 20 17.30 -3.28 -15.67
CA ARG A 20 15.95 -2.83 -15.32
C ARG A 20 15.63 -1.45 -15.92
N ALA A 21 16.56 -0.52 -15.83
CA ALA A 21 16.42 0.81 -16.42
C ALA A 21 16.24 0.76 -17.94
N ALA A 22 17.00 -0.11 -18.62
CA ALA A 22 16.88 -0.34 -20.06
C ALA A 22 15.49 -0.91 -20.43
N ARG A 23 14.96 -1.86 -19.64
CA ARG A 23 13.60 -2.39 -19.85
C ARG A 23 12.52 -1.31 -19.70
N ASN A 24 12.74 -0.36 -18.80
CA ASN A 24 11.81 0.74 -18.54
C ASN A 24 12.06 1.98 -19.41
N GLY A 25 13.02 1.93 -20.35
CA GLY A 25 13.30 3.03 -21.28
C GLY A 25 13.83 4.31 -20.63
N ARG A 26 14.54 4.20 -19.49
CA ARG A 26 15.05 5.35 -18.74
C ARG A 26 16.49 5.18 -18.27
N SER A 27 17.10 6.25 -17.79
CA SER A 27 18.46 6.20 -17.23
C SER A 27 18.48 5.39 -15.91
N VAL A 28 19.65 4.88 -15.55
CA VAL A 28 19.85 4.15 -14.28
C VAL A 28 19.51 5.05 -13.09
N GLU A 29 19.89 6.32 -13.14
CA GLU A 29 19.54 7.29 -12.08
C GLU A 29 18.02 7.48 -11.95
N ALA A 30 17.31 7.60 -13.08
CA ALA A 30 15.85 7.72 -13.08
C ALA A 30 15.17 6.46 -12.53
N GLU A 31 15.70 5.26 -12.87
CA GLU A 31 15.23 4.01 -12.30
C GLU A 31 15.42 3.97 -10.78
N VAL A 32 16.62 4.28 -10.30
CA VAL A 32 16.92 4.30 -8.85
C VAL A 32 16.01 5.29 -8.13
N ARG A 33 15.78 6.47 -8.70
CA ARG A 33 14.88 7.48 -8.12
C ARG A 33 13.45 6.98 -8.03
N THR A 34 12.95 6.31 -9.06
CA THR A 34 11.62 5.72 -9.01
C THR A 34 11.54 4.58 -8.01
N ILE A 35 12.51 3.67 -7.94
CA ILE A 35 12.53 2.62 -6.92
C ILE A 35 12.47 3.23 -5.53
N LEU A 36 13.27 4.25 -5.25
CA LEU A 36 13.26 4.93 -3.95
C LEU A 36 11.90 5.58 -3.69
N SER A 37 11.36 6.33 -4.66
CA SER A 37 10.03 6.96 -4.57
C SER A 37 8.93 5.94 -4.29
N ASP A 38 8.89 4.85 -5.04
CA ASP A 38 7.87 3.82 -4.89
C ASP A 38 8.00 3.12 -3.54
N THR A 39 9.22 2.90 -3.05
CA THR A 39 9.48 2.25 -1.76
C THR A 39 9.11 3.14 -0.58
N VAL A 40 9.41 4.46 -0.64
CA VAL A 40 9.08 5.38 0.46
C VAL A 40 7.61 5.78 0.47
N ASN A 41 6.96 5.79 -0.70
CA ASN A 41 5.52 6.07 -0.81
C ASN A 41 4.67 4.79 -0.74
N ALA A 42 5.29 3.61 -0.65
CA ALA A 42 4.55 2.37 -0.48
C ALA A 42 3.75 2.46 0.83
N PRO A 43 2.43 2.18 0.81
CA PRO A 43 1.64 2.16 2.02
C PRO A 43 2.22 1.14 3.00
N GLN A 44 2.68 1.60 4.16
CA GLN A 44 3.27 0.73 5.19
C GLN A 44 2.23 -0.22 5.79
N GLN A 45 0.95 0.18 5.73
CA GLN A 45 -0.17 -0.58 6.23
C GLN A 45 -1.01 -1.13 5.08
N ASN A 46 -1.61 -2.30 5.27
CA ASN A 46 -2.62 -2.84 4.37
C ASN A 46 -3.73 -1.78 4.13
N LEU A 47 -4.16 -1.60 2.88
CA LEU A 47 -5.22 -0.66 2.53
C LEU A 47 -6.48 -0.84 3.39
N LEU A 48 -6.87 -2.08 3.72
CA LEU A 48 -8.00 -2.34 4.59
C LEU A 48 -7.77 -1.86 6.03
N LEU A 49 -6.54 -1.90 6.52
CA LEU A 49 -6.20 -1.35 7.84
C LEU A 49 -6.28 0.17 7.82
N GLN A 50 -5.80 0.82 6.77
CA GLN A 50 -5.91 2.28 6.62
C GLN A 50 -7.37 2.72 6.50
N LEU A 51 -8.18 2.01 5.71
CA LEU A 51 -9.62 2.26 5.61
C LEU A 51 -10.33 2.02 6.94
N HIS A 52 -9.91 0.99 7.70
CA HIS A 52 -10.44 0.73 9.03
C HIS A 52 -10.14 1.88 9.99
N GLU A 53 -8.91 2.39 10.02
CA GLU A 53 -8.53 3.55 10.85
C GLU A 53 -9.36 4.79 10.49
N LEU A 54 -9.50 5.11 9.20
CA LEU A 54 -10.34 6.23 8.73
C LEU A 54 -11.82 6.07 9.12
N LEU A 55 -12.36 4.84 9.00
CA LEU A 55 -13.73 4.54 9.39
C LEU A 55 -13.91 4.67 10.91
N LEU A 56 -12.94 4.21 11.70
CA LEU A 56 -12.98 4.33 13.15
C LEU A 56 -12.96 5.80 13.57
N GLU A 57 -12.14 6.65 12.94
CA GLU A 57 -12.14 8.10 13.19
C GLU A 57 -13.51 8.74 12.90
N GLU A 58 -14.12 8.45 11.75
CA GLU A 58 -15.42 9.00 11.36
C GLU A 58 -16.55 8.52 12.30
N LEU A 59 -16.49 7.26 12.75
CA LEU A 59 -17.45 6.69 13.69
C LEU A 59 -17.17 7.08 15.16
N GLY A 60 -16.11 7.84 15.43
CA GLY A 60 -15.71 8.25 16.78
C GLY A 60 -15.19 7.09 17.64
N THR A 61 -14.68 6.04 17.00
CA THR A 61 -14.22 4.75 17.55
C THR A 61 -12.70 4.53 17.40
N ALA A 62 -11.93 5.62 17.37
CA ALA A 62 -10.47 5.56 17.36
C ALA A 62 -9.95 4.79 18.60
N PRO A 63 -8.80 4.10 18.52
CA PRO A 63 -8.28 3.24 19.60
C PRO A 63 -8.08 3.96 20.95
N ASP A 64 -7.88 5.28 20.93
CA ASP A 64 -7.68 6.11 22.12
C ASP A 64 -8.98 6.76 22.64
N SER A 65 -10.09 6.65 21.87
CA SER A 65 -11.38 7.30 22.14
C SER A 65 -12.32 6.46 23.01
N GLY A 66 -11.93 5.22 23.34
CA GLY A 66 -12.71 4.31 24.19
C GLY A 66 -14.02 3.82 23.59
N HIS A 67 -14.36 4.24 22.38
CA HIS A 67 -15.49 3.72 21.63
C HIS A 67 -14.97 2.57 20.77
N HIS A 68 -15.31 1.34 21.14
CA HIS A 68 -15.12 0.18 20.27
C HIS A 68 -16.47 -0.16 19.65
N VAL A 69 -16.49 -0.42 18.33
CA VAL A 69 -17.65 -1.04 17.71
C VAL A 69 -17.69 -2.49 18.22
N ASP A 70 -18.57 -2.76 19.18
CA ASP A 70 -18.81 -4.14 19.61
C ASP A 70 -19.64 -4.85 18.54
N ILE A 71 -19.04 -5.84 17.88
CA ILE A 71 -19.71 -6.66 16.88
C ILE A 71 -20.93 -7.36 17.50
N ALA A 72 -20.95 -7.58 18.82
CA ALA A 72 -22.08 -8.15 19.53
C ALA A 72 -23.30 -7.20 19.59
N GLU A 73 -23.11 -5.88 19.47
CA GLU A 73 -24.20 -4.89 19.49
C GLU A 73 -24.68 -4.49 18.09
N LEU A 74 -23.98 -4.93 17.05
CA LEU A 74 -24.34 -4.61 15.67
C LEU A 74 -25.59 -5.40 15.25
N GLU A 75 -26.71 -4.70 15.03
CA GLU A 75 -27.89 -5.30 14.43
C GLU A 75 -27.60 -5.68 12.96
N ILE A 76 -27.32 -6.96 12.73
CA ILE A 76 -27.13 -7.49 11.38
C ILE A 76 -28.51 -7.69 10.74
N PRO A 77 -28.82 -6.98 9.63
CA PRO A 77 -30.10 -7.15 8.96
C PRO A 77 -30.23 -8.55 8.37
N GLU A 78 -31.46 -9.06 8.33
CA GLU A 78 -31.78 -10.32 7.67
C GLU A 78 -31.37 -10.29 6.20
N ARG A 79 -30.77 -11.38 5.71
CA ARG A 79 -30.32 -11.48 4.32
C ARG A 79 -31.55 -11.59 3.41
N THR A 80 -31.86 -10.52 2.69
CA THR A 80 -33.04 -10.43 1.80
C THR A 80 -32.78 -10.84 0.36
N GLU A 81 -31.52 -10.93 -0.07
CA GLU A 81 -31.14 -11.23 -1.45
C GLU A 81 -30.47 -12.61 -1.60
N LEU A 82 -30.72 -13.26 -2.73
CA LEU A 82 -29.97 -14.44 -3.15
C LEU A 82 -28.52 -14.03 -3.50
N PRO A 83 -27.52 -14.92 -3.31
CA PRO A 83 -26.17 -14.68 -3.77
C PRO A 83 -26.17 -14.31 -5.26
N ARG A 84 -25.47 -13.24 -5.63
CA ARG A 84 -25.33 -12.86 -7.04
C ARG A 84 -24.50 -13.92 -7.76
N ASP A 85 -24.96 -14.35 -8.92
CA ASP A 85 -24.18 -15.22 -9.78
C ASP A 85 -22.87 -14.51 -10.15
N LEU A 86 -21.76 -15.14 -9.79
CA LEU A 86 -20.43 -14.72 -10.25
C LEU A 86 -20.31 -15.14 -11.72
N ALA A 87 -20.41 -14.17 -12.63
CA ALA A 87 -20.01 -14.36 -14.02
C ALA A 87 -18.48 -14.52 -14.06
N LEU A 88 -18.00 -15.74 -13.79
CA LEU A 88 -16.59 -16.09 -13.94
C LEU A 88 -16.28 -16.27 -15.44
N PRO A 89 -15.24 -15.60 -15.97
CA PRO A 89 -14.80 -15.79 -17.35
C PRO A 89 -14.16 -17.16 -17.59
#